data_AF-D8DVW7-F1
#
_entry.id   AF-D8DVW7-F1
#
_cell.length_a   1.000
_cell.length_b   1.000
_cell.length_c   1.000
_cell.angle_alpha   90.00
_cell.angle_beta   90.00
_cell.angle_gamma   90.00
#
_symmetry.space_group_name_H-M   'P 1'
#
loop_
_entity.id
_entity.type
_entity.pdbx_description
1 polymer ?
#
loop_
_entity_poly.entity_id
_entity_poly.type
_entity_poly.pdbx_seq_one_letter_code
_entity_poly.pdbx_strand_id
1 'polypeptide(L)'
;MTSTVCFVLEDDPSIIVCAFTVSNDSIRVYDLPRSRRDYMKHMTHKHMRRYPGVLVGRLAVNQDYSHKGIGSEVLLFIKQWFLSPDNKTGCRFVVVDAVNDPDVLDFYQKNGFVFLFTSEEQEFIYTGGKKGERVELDTRLMYFDLMDLSTSDANNNR
;
A
#
# COMPACT_ATOMS: atom_id res chain seq x y z
N MET A 1 6.15 -14.65 6.41
CA MET A 1 5.27 -14.64 7.60
C MET A 1 4.19 -13.62 7.31
N THR A 2 2.93 -14.00 7.53
CA THR A 2 1.76 -13.14 7.33
C THR A 2 1.12 -12.94 8.70
N SER A 3 0.85 -11.68 9.05
CA SER A 3 0.17 -11.32 10.30
C SER A 3 -1.23 -10.85 9.98
N THR A 4 -2.20 -11.26 10.80
CA THR A 4 -3.58 -10.79 10.75
C THR A 4 -3.87 -10.05 12.03
N VAL A 5 -4.46 -8.87 11.93
CA VAL A 5 -4.83 -8.03 13.07
C VAL A 5 -6.31 -7.69 12.96
N CYS A 6 -7.01 -7.82 14.09
CA CYS A 6 -8.41 -7.44 14.22
C CYS A 6 -8.52 -6.38 15.31
N PHE A 7 -9.26 -5.31 15.02
CA PHE A 7 -9.72 -4.36 16.01
C PHE A 7 -11.14 -4.72 16.41
N VAL A 8 -11.36 -4.89 17.70
CA VAL A 8 -12.65 -5.24 18.29
C VAL A 8 -13.17 -4.08 19.13
N LEU A 9 -14.49 -4.04 19.34
CA LEU A 9 -15.09 -3.07 20.25
C LEU A 9 -14.72 -3.39 21.70
N GLU A 10 -14.41 -2.37 22.49
CA GLU A 10 -14.02 -2.57 23.90
C GLU A 10 -15.17 -3.09 24.76
N ASP A 11 -16.38 -2.53 24.56
CA ASP A 11 -17.59 -2.92 25.30
C ASP A 11 -18.14 -4.29 24.89
N ASP A 12 -17.86 -4.73 23.65
CA ASP A 12 -18.26 -6.04 23.14
C ASP A 12 -17.20 -6.61 22.18
N PRO A 13 -16.23 -7.41 22.69
CA PRO A 13 -15.16 -7.98 21.89
C PRO A 13 -15.62 -8.97 20.82
N SER A 14 -16.90 -9.39 20.81
CA SER A 14 -17.44 -10.22 19.72
C SER A 14 -17.63 -9.42 18.42
N ILE A 15 -17.70 -8.09 18.52
CA ILE A 15 -17.85 -7.18 17.39
C ILE A 15 -16.47 -6.80 16.88
N ILE A 16 -16.12 -7.35 15.71
CA ILE A 16 -14.95 -6.91 14.95
C ILE A 16 -15.33 -5.63 14.20
N VAL A 17 -14.61 -4.55 14.47
CA VAL A 17 -14.80 -3.23 13.83
C VAL A 17 -13.99 -3.13 12.54
N CYS A 18 -12.78 -3.67 12.54
CA CYS A 18 -11.90 -3.68 11.38
C CYS A 18 -10.95 -4.88 11.45
N ALA A 19 -10.58 -5.42 10.29
CA ALA A 19 -9.54 -6.43 10.19
C ALA A 19 -8.63 -6.15 9.00
N PHE A 20 -7.33 -6.45 9.16
CA PHE A 20 -6.38 -6.34 8.07
C PHE A 20 -5.29 -7.43 8.16
N THR A 21 -4.63 -7.67 7.03
CA THR A 21 -3.51 -8.61 6.94
C THR A 21 -2.29 -7.93 6.34
N VAL A 22 -1.12 -8.19 6.92
CA VAL A 22 0.17 -7.72 6.41
C VAL A 22 1.12 -8.88 6.15
N SER A 23 1.89 -8.79 5.07
CA SER A 23 2.95 -9.75 4.77
C SER A 23 4.16 -9.06 4.16
N ASN A 24 5.35 -9.58 4.43
CA ASN A 24 6.59 -9.06 3.83
C ASN A 24 6.53 -9.17 2.31
N ASP A 25 6.90 -8.09 1.63
CA ASP A 25 6.97 -8.05 0.17
C ASP A 25 8.12 -7.13 -0.30
N SER A 26 8.26 -6.95 -1.61
CA SER A 26 9.24 -6.04 -2.19
C SER A 26 8.84 -5.57 -3.58
N ILE A 27 9.07 -4.29 -3.88
CA ILE A 27 8.93 -3.79 -5.24
C ILE A 27 10.18 -4.17 -6.04
N ARG A 28 9.98 -4.97 -7.11
CA ARG A 28 11.05 -5.45 -7.98
C ARG A 28 11.36 -4.44 -9.08
N VAL A 29 12.21 -3.47 -8.74
CA VAL A 29 12.60 -2.33 -9.59
C VAL A 29 13.03 -2.74 -11.00
N TYR A 30 13.73 -3.87 -11.13
CA TYR A 30 14.26 -4.30 -12.42
C TYR A 30 13.21 -4.91 -13.36
N ASP A 31 12.05 -5.27 -12.82
CA ASP A 31 10.95 -5.82 -13.60
C ASP A 31 10.03 -4.69 -14.10
N LEU A 32 10.19 -3.47 -13.57
CA LEU A 32 9.38 -2.30 -13.94
C LEU A 32 9.78 -1.71 -15.30
N PRO A 33 8.85 -1.08 -16.05
CA PRO A 33 9.18 -0.29 -17.23
C PRO A 33 10.30 0.73 -16.96
N ARG A 34 11.09 1.07 -17.98
CA ARG A 34 12.28 1.94 -17.84
C ARG A 34 11.96 3.26 -17.12
N SER A 35 10.89 3.94 -17.51
CA SER A 35 10.45 5.19 -16.88
C SER A 35 10.18 5.03 -15.38
N ARG A 36 9.47 3.97 -14.97
CA ARG A 36 9.14 3.69 -13.56
C ARG A 36 10.37 3.25 -12.77
N ARG A 37 11.23 2.43 -13.36
CA ARG A 37 12.51 2.04 -12.78
C ARG A 37 13.39 3.24 -12.47
N ASP A 38 13.50 4.17 -13.42
CA ASP A 38 14.33 5.37 -13.27
C ASP A 38 13.73 6.32 -12.22
N TYR A 39 12.40 6.50 -12.21
CA TYR A 39 11.69 7.24 -11.18
C TYR A 39 11.92 6.66 -9.78
N MET A 40 11.74 5.34 -9.59
CA MET A 40 11.96 4.68 -8.30
C MET A 40 13.41 4.76 -7.83
N LYS A 41 14.37 4.65 -8.76
CA LYS A 41 15.79 4.85 -8.44
C LYS A 41 16.06 6.26 -7.97
N HIS A 42 15.41 7.28 -8.55
CA HIS A 42 15.58 8.67 -8.17
C HIS A 42 15.01 8.99 -6.78
N MET A 43 13.93 8.32 -6.36
CA MET A 43 13.34 8.49 -5.02
C MET A 43 14.24 7.98 -3.87
N THR A 44 15.31 7.24 -4.18
CA THR A 44 16.16 6.60 -3.16
C THR A 44 17.64 6.88 -3.39
N HIS A 45 18.40 7.09 -2.32
CA HIS A 45 19.86 7.28 -2.42
C HIS A 45 20.62 6.00 -2.77
N LYS A 46 20.03 4.82 -2.50
CA LYS A 46 20.63 3.51 -2.81
C LYS A 46 19.82 2.82 -3.90
N HIS A 47 20.43 2.61 -5.06
CA HIS A 47 19.81 1.88 -6.16
C HIS A 47 19.81 0.38 -5.89
N MET A 48 18.69 -0.12 -5.36
CA MET A 48 18.53 -1.54 -5.06
C MET A 48 17.85 -2.28 -6.21
N ARG A 49 18.08 -3.60 -6.30
CA ARG A 49 17.32 -4.45 -7.24
C ARG A 49 15.87 -4.62 -6.82
N ARG A 50 15.63 -4.60 -5.52
CA ARG A 50 14.33 -4.71 -4.87
C ARG A 50 14.31 -3.74 -3.70
N TYR A 51 13.23 -2.98 -3.57
CA TYR A 51 13.02 -2.19 -2.36
C TYR A 51 12.12 -2.98 -1.41
N PRO A 52 12.51 -3.12 -0.13
CA PRO A 52 11.70 -3.83 0.85
C PRO A 52 10.38 -3.09 1.07
N GLY A 53 9.31 -3.86 1.22
CA GLY A 53 8.00 -3.32 1.54
C GLY A 53 7.16 -4.29 2.34
N VAL A 54 5.95 -3.85 2.65
CA VAL A 54 4.91 -4.66 3.27
C VAL A 54 3.67 -4.60 2.38
N LEU A 55 3.10 -5.76 2.08
CA LEU A 55 1.81 -5.87 1.40
C LEU A 55 0.68 -5.84 2.43
N VAL A 56 -0.24 -4.89 2.29
CA VAL A 56 -1.55 -4.94 2.96
C VAL A 56 -2.48 -5.75 2.05
N GLY A 57 -2.55 -7.05 2.31
CA GLY A 57 -3.26 -7.98 1.41
C GLY A 57 -4.78 -7.93 1.55
N ARG A 58 -5.27 -7.57 2.74
CA ARG A 58 -6.71 -7.41 3.03
C ARG A 58 -6.87 -6.29 4.03
N LEU A 59 -7.88 -5.46 3.81
CA LEU A 59 -8.35 -4.44 4.73
C LEU A 59 -9.86 -4.40 4.60
N ALA A 60 -10.57 -4.59 5.71
CA ALA A 60 -12.02 -4.55 5.75
C ALA A 60 -12.49 -3.84 7.02
N VAL A 61 -13.49 -2.98 6.86
CA VAL A 61 -14.18 -2.31 7.96
C VAL A 61 -15.59 -2.89 8.04
N ASN A 62 -16.07 -3.12 9.25
CA ASN A 62 -17.42 -3.58 9.50
C ASN A 62 -18.43 -2.59 8.91
N GLN A 63 -19.48 -3.09 8.26
CA GLN A 63 -20.49 -2.27 7.57
C GLN A 63 -21.15 -1.24 8.50
N ASP A 64 -21.43 -1.60 9.75
CA ASP A 64 -22.05 -0.70 10.76
C ASP A 64 -21.12 0.45 11.20
N TYR A 65 -19.82 0.31 10.88
CA TYR A 65 -18.76 1.25 11.20
C TYR A 65 -18.11 1.85 9.93
N SER A 66 -18.64 1.52 8.75
CA SER A 66 -18.16 2.05 7.48
C SER A 66 -18.34 3.57 7.38
N HIS A 67 -17.54 4.21 6.53
CA HIS A 67 -17.56 5.66 6.28
C HIS A 67 -17.30 6.57 7.50
N LYS A 68 -16.86 6.03 8.63
CA LYS A 68 -16.49 6.78 9.84
C LYS A 68 -14.99 7.14 9.92
N GLY A 69 -14.24 6.96 8.83
CA GLY A 69 -12.79 7.24 8.79
C GLY A 69 -11.88 6.10 9.27
N ILE A 70 -12.45 5.03 9.85
CA ILE A 70 -11.71 3.89 10.44
C ILE A 70 -10.71 3.26 9.47
N GLY A 71 -11.09 3.06 8.20
CA GLY A 71 -10.18 2.49 7.21
C GLY A 71 -8.91 3.33 7.00
N SER A 72 -9.06 4.66 6.98
CA SER A 72 -7.93 5.59 6.86
C SER A 72 -7.06 5.60 8.11
N GLU A 73 -7.67 5.57 9.30
CA GLU A 73 -6.94 5.46 10.57
C GLU A 73 -6.14 4.15 10.64
N VAL A 74 -6.72 3.05 10.18
CA VAL A 74 -6.03 1.74 10.12
C VAL A 74 -4.86 1.79 9.14
N LEU A 75 -5.01 2.43 7.97
CA LEU A 75 -3.88 2.64 7.06
C LEU A 75 -2.78 3.50 7.68
N LEU A 76 -3.14 4.56 8.42
CA LEU A 76 -2.17 5.37 9.15
C LEU A 76 -1.46 4.54 10.23
N PHE A 77 -2.20 3.75 11.01
CA PHE A 77 -1.65 2.83 11.99
C PHE A 77 -0.64 1.86 11.35
N ILE A 78 -0.98 1.25 10.22
CA ILE A 78 -0.08 0.34 9.50
C ILE A 78 1.21 1.09 9.10
N LYS A 79 1.10 2.29 8.52
CA LYS A 79 2.29 3.07 8.11
C LYS A 79 3.19 3.39 9.30
N GLN A 80 2.62 3.85 10.41
CA GLN A 80 3.35 4.13 11.64
C GLN A 80 3.98 2.87 12.24
N TRP A 81 3.27 1.74 12.20
CA TRP A 81 3.76 0.46 12.68
C TRP A 81 5.04 0.04 11.94
N PHE A 82 5.11 0.23 10.62
CA PHE A 82 6.29 -0.09 9.82
C PHE A 82 7.39 0.99 9.80
N LEU A 83 7.14 2.13 10.44
CA LEU A 83 8.15 3.17 10.70
C LEU A 83 8.73 3.12 12.11
N SER A 84 8.02 2.49 13.05
CA SER A 84 8.43 2.45 14.45
C SER A 84 9.85 1.85 14.62
N PRO A 85 10.73 2.48 15.41
CA PRO A 85 12.08 1.96 15.70
C PRO A 85 12.08 0.55 16.30
N ASP A 86 10.99 0.18 16.98
CA ASP A 86 10.81 -1.13 17.59
C ASP A 86 10.45 -2.22 16.57
N ASN A 87 10.00 -1.83 15.37
CA ASN A 87 9.72 -2.76 14.29
C ASN A 87 11.02 -3.06 13.50
N LYS A 88 11.60 -4.24 13.73
CA LYS A 88 12.95 -4.63 13.26
C LYS A 88 13.07 -4.80 11.74
N THR A 89 11.98 -4.72 10.98
CA THR A 89 11.98 -4.83 9.52
C THR A 89 11.95 -3.45 8.89
N GLY A 90 13.09 -2.98 8.39
CA GLY A 90 13.15 -1.75 7.60
C GLY A 90 12.41 -1.93 6.27
N CYS A 91 11.21 -1.37 6.16
CA CYS A 91 10.42 -1.30 4.94
C CYS A 91 10.48 0.13 4.37
N ARG A 92 10.59 0.26 3.06
CA ARG A 92 10.47 1.56 2.37
C ARG A 92 9.03 1.81 1.94
N PHE A 93 8.33 0.76 1.51
CA PHE A 93 7.03 0.89 0.89
C PHE A 93 5.94 0.09 1.61
N VAL A 94 4.74 0.63 1.65
CA VAL A 94 3.50 -0.13 1.86
C VAL A 94 2.88 -0.35 0.49
N VAL A 95 2.51 -1.58 0.16
CA VAL A 95 2.00 -1.99 -1.14
C VAL A 95 0.59 -2.54 -0.97
N VAL A 96 -0.28 -2.30 -1.94
CA VAL A 96 -1.64 -2.86 -2.02
C VAL A 96 -1.94 -3.32 -3.44
N ASP A 97 -2.69 -4.41 -3.53
CA ASP A 97 -3.47 -4.77 -4.73
C ASP A 97 -4.89 -4.23 -4.51
N ALA A 98 -5.12 -2.98 -4.92
CA ALA A 98 -6.42 -2.34 -4.75
C ALA A 98 -7.40 -2.89 -5.78
N VAL A 99 -8.62 -3.26 -5.38
CA VAL A 99 -9.68 -3.64 -6.34
C VAL A 99 -9.83 -2.51 -7.36
N ASN A 100 -9.93 -2.85 -8.64
CA ASN A 100 -10.06 -1.87 -9.73
C ASN A 100 -11.48 -1.31 -9.81
N ASP A 101 -11.90 -0.70 -8.72
CA ASP A 101 -13.16 0.00 -8.53
C ASP A 101 -12.87 1.47 -8.18
N PRO A 102 -13.55 2.45 -8.81
CA PRO A 102 -13.26 3.86 -8.60
C PRO A 102 -13.27 4.32 -7.13
N ASP A 103 -14.19 3.80 -6.31
CA ASP A 103 -14.31 4.20 -4.90
C ASP A 103 -13.15 3.64 -4.06
N VAL A 104 -12.71 2.41 -4.38
CA VAL A 104 -11.57 1.78 -3.71
C VAL A 104 -10.26 2.48 -4.08
N LEU A 105 -10.07 2.79 -5.36
CA LEU A 105 -8.88 3.51 -5.84
C LEU A 105 -8.80 4.91 -5.23
N ASP A 106 -9.92 5.64 -5.23
CA ASP A 106 -10.01 6.97 -4.62
C ASP A 106 -9.73 6.91 -3.10
N PHE A 107 -10.22 5.89 -2.39
CA PHE A 107 -9.89 5.67 -0.98
C PHE A 107 -8.38 5.55 -0.74
N TYR A 108 -7.67 4.73 -1.53
CA TYR A 108 -6.23 4.57 -1.38
C TYR A 108 -5.47 5.85 -1.78
N GLN A 109 -5.89 6.53 -2.85
CA GLN A 109 -5.30 7.80 -3.28
C GLN A 109 -5.47 8.91 -2.25
N LYS A 110 -6.65 9.04 -1.63
CA LYS A 110 -6.89 9.96 -0.50
C LYS A 110 -6.01 9.64 0.70
N ASN A 111 -5.62 8.38 0.86
CA ASN A 111 -4.65 7.93 1.85
C ASN A 111 -3.20 8.00 1.36
N GLY A 112 -2.91 8.74 0.28
CA GLY A 112 -1.56 9.02 -0.22
C GLY A 112 -0.91 7.89 -1.02
N PHE A 113 -1.64 6.82 -1.35
CA PHE A 113 -1.12 5.78 -2.22
C PHE A 113 -1.10 6.26 -3.68
N VAL A 114 -0.09 5.84 -4.42
CA VAL A 114 0.08 6.13 -5.85
C VAL A 114 0.18 4.85 -6.65
N PHE A 115 -0.29 4.87 -7.90
CA PHE A 115 -0.16 3.74 -8.81
C PHE A 115 1.31 3.42 -9.11
N LEU A 116 1.66 2.14 -9.06
CA LEU A 116 3.00 1.67 -9.41
C LEU A 116 3.29 1.86 -10.91
N PHE A 117 2.28 1.68 -11.76
CA PHE A 117 2.36 1.83 -13.22
C PHE A 117 1.73 3.16 -13.67
N THR A 118 2.22 3.74 -14.79
CA THR A 118 1.62 4.99 -15.32
C THR A 118 0.32 4.72 -16.08
N SER A 119 0.13 3.50 -16.58
CA SER A 119 -1.04 3.10 -17.34
C SER A 119 -1.41 1.66 -17.04
N GLU A 120 -2.69 1.35 -17.21
CA GLU A 120 -3.22 -0.01 -17.10
C GLU A 120 -2.58 -0.96 -18.11
N GLU A 121 -2.27 -0.49 -19.32
CA GLU A 121 -1.60 -1.32 -20.34
C GLU A 121 -0.22 -1.80 -19.86
N GLN A 122 0.57 -0.92 -19.23
CA GLN A 122 1.88 -1.32 -18.70
C GLN A 122 1.75 -2.35 -17.58
N GLU A 123 0.77 -2.15 -16.71
CA GLU A 123 0.49 -3.04 -15.60
C GLU A 123 0.00 -4.40 -16.08
N PHE A 124 -0.95 -4.40 -17.01
CA PHE A 124 -1.48 -5.61 -17.64
C PHE A 124 -0.38 -6.44 -18.31
N ILE A 125 0.52 -5.80 -19.05
CA ILE A 125 1.68 -6.50 -19.64
C ILE A 125 2.61 -7.04 -18.54
N TYR A 126 2.81 -6.28 -17.45
CA TYR A 126 3.63 -6.70 -16.32
C TYR A 126 3.05 -7.92 -15.58
N THR A 127 1.73 -7.98 -15.43
CA THR A 127 1.02 -9.08 -14.75
C THR A 127 0.76 -10.28 -15.66
N GLY A 128 1.27 -10.27 -16.90
CA GLY A 128 1.26 -11.43 -17.82
C GLY A 128 0.32 -11.31 -19.02
N GLY A 129 -0.39 -10.20 -19.18
CA GLY A 129 -1.16 -9.88 -20.38
C GLY A 129 -0.27 -9.62 -21.59
N LYS A 130 -0.82 -9.74 -22.81
CA LYS A 130 -0.05 -9.52 -24.05
C LYS A 130 -0.43 -8.21 -24.72
N LYS A 131 0.56 -7.61 -25.38
CA LYS A 131 0.36 -6.39 -26.16
C LYS A 131 -0.68 -6.63 -27.26
N GLY A 132 -1.69 -5.77 -27.33
CA GLY A 132 -2.79 -5.84 -28.29
C GLY A 132 -4.00 -6.64 -27.83
N GLU A 133 -3.94 -7.28 -26.67
CA GLU A 133 -5.14 -7.83 -26.00
C GLU A 133 -5.92 -6.71 -25.31
N ARG A 134 -7.20 -6.98 -25.02
CA ARG A 134 -8.02 -6.09 -24.21
C ARG A 134 -7.41 -6.00 -22.81
N VAL A 135 -7.16 -4.79 -22.35
CA VAL A 135 -6.65 -4.53 -21.00
C VAL A 135 -7.78 -4.78 -20.01
N GLU A 136 -7.63 -5.81 -19.19
CA GLU A 136 -8.54 -6.16 -18.10
C GLU A 136 -7.70 -6.39 -16.83
N LEU A 137 -7.98 -5.61 -15.80
CA LEU A 137 -7.30 -5.66 -14.51
C LEU A 137 -8.36 -5.72 -13.40
N ASP A 138 -8.37 -6.79 -12.61
CA ASP A 138 -9.23 -6.91 -11.44
C ASP A 138 -8.74 -6.05 -10.28
N THR A 139 -7.43 -5.81 -10.23
CA THR A 139 -6.76 -4.99 -9.23
C THR A 139 -5.73 -4.05 -9.84
N ARG A 140 -5.37 -3.01 -9.10
CA ARG A 140 -4.32 -2.05 -9.42
C ARG A 140 -3.27 -2.06 -8.31
N LEU A 141 -2.02 -2.27 -8.69
CA LEU A 141 -0.85 -2.19 -7.83
C LEU A 141 -0.60 -0.72 -7.46
N MET A 142 -0.76 -0.43 -6.17
CA MET A 142 -0.47 0.88 -5.60
C MET A 142 0.54 0.76 -4.47
N TYR A 143 1.25 1.84 -4.19
CA TYR A 143 2.20 1.89 -3.08
C TYR A 143 2.18 3.25 -2.37
N PHE A 144 2.61 3.24 -1.11
CA PHE A 144 2.89 4.42 -0.30
C PHE A 144 4.36 4.39 0.12
N ASP A 145 5.07 5.51 0.00
CA ASP A 145 6.44 5.65 0.46
C ASP A 145 6.47 6.08 1.93
N LEU A 146 6.97 5.21 2.81
CA LEU A 146 7.00 5.48 4.24
C LEU A 146 7.85 6.70 4.62
N MET A 147 8.77 7.12 3.75
CA MET A 147 9.61 8.29 4.02
C MET A 147 8.88 9.61 3.80
N ASP A 148 7.77 9.60 3.07
CA ASP A 148 6.89 10.77 2.93
C ASP A 148 6.19 11.08 4.26
N LEU A 149 5.96 10.05 5.10
CA LEU A 149 5.41 10.25 6.44
C LEU A 149 6.43 10.94 7.37
N SER A 150 7.69 10.48 7.35
CA SER A 150 8.75 11.05 8.20
C SER A 150 9.08 12.53 7.89
N THR A 151 8.87 12.95 6.64
CA THR A 151 9.10 14.33 6.22
C THR A 151 7.92 15.25 6.56
N SER A 152 6.71 14.70 6.64
CA SER A 152 5.50 15.42 7.06
C SER A 152 5.56 15.80 8.55
N ASP A 153 5.98 14.88 9.41
CA ASP A 153 6.12 15.13 10.86
C ASP A 153 7.22 16.16 11.18
N ALA A 154 8.28 16.20 10.38
CA ALA A 154 9.37 17.17 10.54
C ALA A 154 8.97 18.62 10.17
N ASN A 155 7.98 18.79 9.29
CA ASN A 155 7.49 20.11 8.87
C ASN A 155 6.34 20.64 9.73
N ASN A 156 5.60 19.78 10.43
CA ASN A 156 4.50 20.18 11.32
C ASN A 156 4.97 20.58 12.74
N ASN A 157 6.26 20.44 13.02
CA ASN A 157 6.92 20.79 14.29
C ASN A 157 7.84 22.03 14.16
N ARG A 158 7.61 22.89 13.16
CA ARG A 158 8.31 24.17 12.97
C ARG A 158 7.36 25.34 12.97
#